data_AF-A0A8K0Y136-F1
#
_entry.id   AF-A0A8K0Y136-F1
#
_cell.length_a   1.000
_cell.length_b   1.000
_cell.length_c   1.000
_cell.angle_alpha   90.00
_cell.angle_beta   90.00
_cell.angle_gamma   90.00
#
_symmetry.space_group_name_H-M   'P 1'
#
loop_
_entity.id
_entity.type
_entity.pdbx_description
1 polymer ?
#
loop_
_entity_poly.entity_id
_entity_poly.type
_entity_poly.pdbx_seq_one_letter_code
_entity_poly.pdbx_strand_id
1 'polypeptide(L)'
;MLLAFSGPVSANGISHENQIIRFAVEGDDNHIHIAQEFLDVGIPDANIIDVEIIGDRNGGFQPWASRLVSGLGLEPGSLSQSGWGNELGLKVTGSDNVFATRQQGQWNVIDGVITGSGNQAAIQQSGIGNNVAFSQSGQRNMIVVSQSTN
;
A
#
# COMPACT_ATOMS: atom_id res chain seq x y z
N MET A 1 14.90 15.92 -2.03
CA MET A 1 15.27 16.07 -0.61
C MET A 1 14.08 15.57 0.20
N LEU A 2 14.14 14.32 0.67
CA LEU A 2 13.15 13.70 1.56
C LEU A 2 13.96 12.82 2.52
N LEU A 3 13.86 13.11 3.82
CA LEU A 3 14.52 12.38 4.91
C LEU A 3 13.53 12.34 6.08
N ALA A 4 13.11 11.14 6.48
CA ALA A 4 13.35 10.58 7.82
C ALA A 4 12.75 9.16 7.90
N PHE A 5 13.55 8.23 8.43
CA PHE A 5 13.19 6.88 8.81
C PHE A 5 13.22 6.80 10.35
N SER A 6 12.31 6.04 10.96
CA SER A 6 12.53 5.39 12.26
C SER A 6 11.74 4.07 12.34
N GLY A 7 12.25 3.06 11.64
CA GLY A 7 11.71 1.69 11.62
C GLY A 7 12.36 0.88 10.49
N PRO A 8 12.32 -0.47 10.51
CA PRO A 8 12.81 -1.28 9.40
C PRO A 8 11.91 -1.09 8.17
N VAL A 9 12.23 -0.10 7.33
CA VAL A 9 11.64 0.05 6.01
C VAL A 9 12.45 -0.79 5.05
N SER A 10 11.87 -1.90 4.58
CA SER A 10 12.45 -2.76 3.54
C SER A 10 11.79 -2.43 2.21
N ALA A 11 12.34 -1.44 1.51
CA ALA A 11 12.00 -1.17 0.12
C ALA A 11 12.89 -2.03 -0.78
N ASN A 12 12.38 -3.19 -1.22
CA ASN A 12 13.07 -4.05 -2.18
C ASN A 12 12.44 -3.82 -3.56
N GLY A 13 12.94 -2.84 -4.30
CA GLY A 13 12.59 -2.59 -5.69
C GLY A 13 13.83 -2.57 -6.56
N ILE A 14 13.86 -3.38 -7.61
CA ILE A 14 14.86 -3.26 -8.68
C ILE A 14 14.44 -2.03 -9.48
N SER A 15 15.08 -0.88 -9.26
CA SER A 15 14.73 0.34 -9.99
C SER A 15 15.03 0.14 -11.48
N HIS A 16 13.99 -0.10 -12.27
CA HIS A 16 14.01 0.27 -13.68
C HIS A 16 13.67 1.77 -13.76
N GLU A 17 14.16 2.47 -14.78
CA GLU A 17 14.21 3.94 -14.87
C GLU A 17 12.84 4.66 -14.76
N ASN A 18 11.73 3.92 -14.72
CA ASN A 18 10.36 4.43 -14.63
C ASN A 18 9.58 3.93 -13.40
N GLN A 19 10.22 3.54 -12.30
CA GLN A 19 9.51 3.24 -11.03
C GLN A 19 9.75 4.36 -10.02
N ILE A 20 8.69 4.92 -9.46
CA ILE A 20 8.79 6.00 -8.47
C ILE A 20 8.21 5.52 -7.14
N ILE A 21 9.06 5.49 -6.11
CA ILE A 21 8.65 5.26 -4.72
C ILE A 21 8.97 6.52 -3.92
N ARG A 22 7.94 7.15 -3.36
CA ARG A 22 8.03 8.19 -2.34
C ARG A 22 7.48 7.63 -1.05
N PHE A 23 8.24 7.77 0.03
CA PHE A 23 7.76 7.38 1.34
C PHE A 23 8.25 8.35 2.41
N ALA A 24 7.39 8.61 3.39
CA ALA A 24 7.72 9.28 4.63
C ALA A 24 7.15 8.44 5.78
N VAL A 25 8.00 8.03 6.73
CA VAL A 25 7.59 7.18 7.85
C VAL A 25 8.15 7.76 9.14
N GLU A 26 7.27 8.30 9.96
CA GLU A 26 7.58 8.96 11.22
C GLU A 26 6.90 8.23 12.40
N GLY A 27 7.59 8.17 13.54
CA GLY A 27 7.16 7.41 14.73
C GLY A 27 7.85 6.06 14.83
N ASP A 28 7.48 5.26 15.82
CA ASP A 28 8.20 4.04 16.18
C ASP A 28 7.55 2.76 15.64
N ASP A 29 8.35 1.75 15.30
CA ASP A 29 7.91 0.40 14.94
C ASP A 29 6.93 0.31 13.75
N ASN A 30 6.94 1.28 12.85
CA ASN A 30 6.22 1.16 11.58
C ASN A 30 6.91 0.11 10.68
N HIS A 31 6.09 -0.73 10.05
CA HIS A 31 6.55 -1.81 9.19
C HIS A 31 5.94 -1.67 7.80
N ILE A 32 6.78 -1.51 6.78
CA ILE A 32 6.32 -1.45 5.40
C ILE A 32 7.24 -2.31 4.54
N HIS A 33 6.62 -3.14 3.71
CA HIS A 33 7.28 -3.82 2.62
C HIS A 33 6.73 -3.29 1.30
N ILE A 34 7.61 -2.80 0.43
CA ILE A 34 7.24 -2.27 -0.88
C ILE A 34 7.90 -3.11 -1.97
N ALA A 35 7.09 -3.58 -2.92
CA ALA A 35 7.54 -4.34 -4.09
C ALA A 35 6.91 -3.80 -5.38
N GLN A 36 7.74 -3.44 -6.36
CA GLN A 36 7.29 -3.05 -7.69
C GLN A 36 7.93 -3.97 -8.75
N GLU A 37 7.10 -4.69 -9.50
CA GLU A 37 7.52 -5.55 -10.60
C GLU A 37 7.06 -4.94 -11.93
N PHE A 38 8.01 -4.46 -12.73
CA PHE A 38 7.72 -3.91 -14.05
C PHE A 38 7.74 -5.01 -15.11
N LEU A 39 6.66 -5.12 -15.87
CA LEU A 39 6.46 -6.17 -16.87
C LEU A 39 6.30 -5.58 -18.28
N ASP A 40 7.18 -4.70 -18.76
CA ASP A 40 7.38 -4.54 -20.21
C ASP A 40 8.63 -3.73 -20.55
N VAL A 41 9.22 -3.93 -21.73
CA VAL A 41 10.35 -3.11 -22.21
C VAL A 41 9.84 -2.26 -23.38
N GLY A 42 9.37 -1.03 -23.09
CA GLY A 42 8.96 -0.09 -24.14
C GLY A 42 7.72 0.77 -23.86
N ILE A 43 7.10 0.61 -22.69
CA ILE A 43 5.92 1.40 -22.28
C ILE A 43 6.37 2.48 -21.27
N PRO A 44 5.94 3.75 -21.44
CA PRO A 44 6.46 4.85 -20.64
C PRO A 44 5.87 4.97 -19.23
N ASP A 45 4.69 4.39 -18.99
CA ASP A 45 3.94 4.73 -17.79
C ASP A 45 4.46 4.02 -16.54
N ALA A 46 4.99 4.84 -15.64
CA ALA A 46 5.61 4.44 -14.41
C ALA A 46 4.61 3.81 -13.43
N ASN A 47 5.08 2.84 -12.65
CA ASN A 47 4.40 2.50 -11.41
C ASN A 47 4.81 3.53 -10.34
N ILE A 48 3.84 4.10 -9.64
CA ILE A 48 4.03 5.12 -8.61
C ILE A 48 3.48 4.63 -7.28
N ILE A 49 4.29 4.71 -6.24
CA ILE A 49 3.90 4.53 -4.85
C ILE A 49 4.27 5.80 -4.09
N ASP A 50 3.28 6.45 -3.48
CA ASP A 50 3.42 7.59 -2.58
C ASP A 50 2.76 7.25 -1.24
N VAL A 51 3.57 7.13 -0.19
CA VAL A 51 3.12 6.63 1.11
C VAL A 51 3.62 7.53 2.23
N GLU A 52 2.70 8.02 3.06
CA GLU A 52 3.01 8.80 4.26
C GLU A 52 2.45 8.07 5.48
N ILE A 53 3.30 7.74 6.44
CA ILE A 53 2.91 7.12 7.71
C ILE A 53 3.43 7.96 8.85
N ILE A 54 2.52 8.37 9.74
CA ILE A 54 2.85 9.15 10.94
C ILE A 54 2.22 8.46 12.16
N GLY A 55 3.05 8.14 13.15
CA GLY A 55 2.67 7.49 14.40
C GLY A 55 3.29 6.09 14.54
N ASP A 56 2.76 5.24 15.41
CA ASP A 56 3.49 4.05 15.85
C ASP A 56 2.84 2.72 15.42
N ARG A 57 3.65 1.69 15.15
CA ARG A 57 3.21 0.30 14.89
C ARG A 57 2.22 0.15 13.74
N ASN A 58 2.29 1.01 12.73
CA ASN A 58 1.47 0.88 11.52
C ASN A 58 2.10 -0.12 10.54
N GLY A 59 1.27 -0.84 9.80
CA GLY A 59 1.71 -1.73 8.72
C GLY A 59 2.10 -3.15 9.17
N GLY A 60 1.40 -3.71 10.15
CA GLY A 60 1.37 -5.16 10.28
C GLY A 60 2.10 -5.78 11.46
N PHE A 61 2.32 -5.02 12.53
CA PHE A 61 2.68 -5.60 13.83
C PHE A 61 1.60 -6.58 14.35
N GLN A 62 0.36 -6.45 13.87
CA GLN A 62 -0.76 -7.30 14.24
C GLN A 62 -1.31 -8.04 13.01
N PRO A 63 -1.74 -9.32 13.14
CA PRO A 63 -2.42 -10.02 12.07
C PRO A 63 -3.79 -9.38 11.79
N TRP A 64 -4.33 -9.65 10.61
CA TRP A 64 -5.70 -9.27 10.26
C TRP A 64 -6.70 -9.76 11.32
N ALA A 65 -7.64 -8.91 11.72
CA ALA A 65 -8.70 -9.31 12.64
C ALA A 65 -9.72 -10.25 11.97
N SER A 66 -9.84 -10.18 10.64
CA SER A 66 -10.78 -11.00 9.86
C SER A 66 -10.05 -12.06 9.05
N ARG A 67 -10.52 -13.31 9.16
CA ARG A 67 -10.07 -14.44 8.34
C ARG A 67 -10.35 -14.25 6.84
N LEU A 68 -11.29 -13.35 6.49
CA LEU A 68 -11.58 -13.01 5.10
C LEU A 68 -10.32 -12.51 4.38
N VAL A 69 -9.54 -11.66 5.05
CA VAL A 69 -8.34 -11.04 4.47
C VAL A 69 -7.20 -12.04 4.36
N SER A 70 -7.06 -12.95 5.33
CA SER A 70 -6.07 -14.05 5.26
C SER A 70 -6.23 -14.91 4.00
N GLY A 71 -7.44 -15.04 3.47
CA GLY A 71 -7.72 -15.76 2.23
C GLY A 71 -7.29 -15.03 0.94
N LEU A 72 -7.03 -13.72 1.00
CA LEU A 72 -6.59 -12.92 -0.16
C LEU A 72 -5.09 -13.03 -0.42
N GLY A 73 -4.33 -13.56 0.55
CA GLY A 73 -2.87 -13.62 0.48
C GLY A 73 -2.21 -12.24 0.60
N LEU A 74 -2.91 -11.26 1.15
CA LEU A 74 -2.36 -9.93 1.44
C LEU A 74 -1.65 -9.97 2.80
N GLU A 75 -0.35 -9.75 2.79
CA GLU A 75 0.45 -9.68 4.00
C GLU A 75 0.37 -8.28 4.63
N PRO A 76 0.13 -8.16 5.95
CA PRO A 76 0.16 -6.88 6.65
C PRO A 76 1.43 -6.06 6.36
N GLY A 77 1.27 -4.78 6.03
CA GLY A 77 2.36 -3.87 5.68
C GLY A 77 2.86 -3.97 4.24
N SER A 78 2.35 -4.92 3.45
CA SER A 78 2.80 -5.13 2.08
C SER A 78 2.06 -4.23 1.09
N LEU A 79 2.83 -3.49 0.30
CA LEU A 79 2.38 -2.64 -0.79
C LEU A 79 3.04 -3.15 -2.06
N SER A 80 2.24 -3.72 -2.97
CA SER A 80 2.77 -4.37 -4.18
C SER A 80 2.09 -3.89 -5.45
N GLN A 81 2.89 -3.66 -6.49
CA GLN A 81 2.42 -3.34 -7.84
C GLN A 81 3.14 -4.22 -8.86
N SER A 82 2.39 -4.86 -9.76
CA SER A 82 2.94 -5.55 -10.93
C SER A 82 2.27 -5.08 -12.23
N GLY A 83 3.08 -4.90 -13.27
CA GLY A 83 2.66 -4.30 -14.55
C GLY A 83 3.17 -2.87 -14.71
N TRP A 84 2.37 -1.96 -15.25
CA TRP A 84 2.77 -0.58 -15.55
C TRP A 84 1.63 0.43 -15.32
N GLY A 85 1.97 1.71 -15.14
CA GLY A 85 0.99 2.79 -14.93
C GLY A 85 0.14 2.65 -13.66
N ASN A 86 0.51 1.80 -12.71
CA ASN A 86 -0.25 1.65 -11.46
C ASN A 86 0.14 2.75 -10.48
N GLU A 87 -0.84 3.32 -9.78
CA GLU A 87 -0.64 4.39 -8.81
C GLU A 87 -1.22 4.00 -7.44
N LEU A 88 -0.43 4.23 -6.40
CA LEU A 88 -0.83 4.08 -5.00
C LEU A 88 -0.49 5.37 -4.25
N GLY A 89 -1.51 6.06 -3.75
CA GLY A 89 -1.41 7.08 -2.71
C GLY A 89 -1.96 6.53 -1.40
N LEU A 90 -1.16 6.51 -0.33
CA LEU A 90 -1.61 6.05 0.98
C LEU A 90 -1.10 6.94 2.11
N LYS A 91 -2.02 7.55 2.85
CA LYS A 91 -1.72 8.30 4.08
C LYS A 91 -2.26 7.57 5.31
N VAL A 92 -1.40 7.30 6.27
CA VAL A 92 -1.73 6.68 7.56
C VAL A 92 -1.31 7.59 8.69
N THR A 93 -2.23 7.91 9.59
CA THR A 93 -1.94 8.72 10.79
C THR A 93 -2.56 8.09 12.02
N GLY A 94 -1.74 7.81 13.03
CA GLY A 94 -2.15 7.20 14.30
C GLY A 94 -1.37 5.93 14.60
N SER A 95 -1.99 4.95 15.26
CA SER A 95 -1.27 3.78 15.75
C SER A 95 -1.92 2.44 15.43
N ASP A 96 -1.10 1.39 15.33
CA ASP A 96 -1.57 0.01 15.22
C ASP A 96 -2.49 -0.25 14.01
N ASN A 97 -2.43 0.60 12.97
CA ASN A 97 -3.22 0.40 11.77
C ASN A 97 -2.59 -0.69 10.90
N VAL A 98 -3.42 -1.56 10.34
CA VAL A 98 -2.99 -2.70 9.51
C VAL A 98 -3.46 -2.47 8.09
N PHE A 99 -2.56 -2.43 7.14
CA PHE A 99 -2.93 -2.21 5.74
C PHE A 99 -2.12 -3.11 4.80
N ALA A 100 -2.68 -3.40 3.64
CA ALA A 100 -1.98 -4.05 2.55
C ALA A 100 -2.66 -3.73 1.22
N THR A 101 -1.85 -3.58 0.18
CA THR A 101 -2.33 -3.29 -1.18
C THR A 101 -1.63 -4.19 -2.20
N ARG A 102 -2.40 -4.63 -3.20
CA ARG A 102 -1.88 -5.34 -4.37
C ARG A 102 -2.57 -4.86 -5.64
N GLN A 103 -1.81 -4.26 -6.55
CA GLN A 103 -2.29 -3.87 -7.88
C GLN A 103 -1.58 -4.72 -8.94
N GLN A 104 -2.35 -5.42 -9.77
CA GLN A 104 -1.82 -6.27 -10.83
C GLN A 104 -2.45 -5.86 -12.17
N GLY A 105 -1.60 -5.53 -13.15
CA GLY A 105 -2.04 -5.11 -14.47
C GLY A 105 -1.68 -3.65 -14.74
N GLN A 106 -2.63 -2.89 -15.29
CA GLN A 106 -2.32 -1.61 -15.93
C GLN A 106 -3.25 -0.53 -15.40
N TRP A 107 -2.71 0.67 -15.16
CA TRP A 107 -3.53 1.85 -14.88
C TRP A 107 -4.49 1.70 -13.69
N ASN A 108 -4.12 0.86 -12.71
CA ASN A 108 -4.91 0.74 -11.49
C ASN A 108 -4.53 1.86 -10.53
N VAL A 109 -5.50 2.41 -9.82
CA VAL A 109 -5.32 3.53 -8.88
C VAL A 109 -5.94 3.21 -7.52
N ILE A 110 -5.16 3.39 -6.47
CA ILE A 110 -5.60 3.37 -5.08
C ILE A 110 -5.24 4.71 -4.44
N ASP A 111 -6.24 5.39 -3.88
CA ASP A 111 -6.06 6.55 -3.01
C ASP A 111 -6.70 6.28 -1.64
N GLY A 112 -5.90 6.25 -0.59
CA GLY A 112 -6.31 5.78 0.72
C GLY A 112 -5.89 6.70 1.86
N VAL A 113 -6.83 6.99 2.77
CA VAL A 113 -6.54 7.68 4.03
C VAL A 113 -7.00 6.83 5.23
N ILE A 114 -6.11 6.65 6.20
CA ILE A 114 -6.39 5.95 7.45
C ILE A 114 -6.01 6.86 8.61
N THR A 115 -6.98 7.23 9.45
CA THR A 115 -6.75 8.05 10.65
C THR A 115 -7.30 7.39 11.91
N GLY A 116 -6.48 7.33 12.96
CA GLY A 116 -6.85 6.78 14.26
C GLY A 116 -6.11 5.47 14.58
N SER A 117 -6.77 4.53 15.25
CA SER A 117 -6.08 3.37 15.84
C SER A 117 -6.69 2.01 15.52
N GLY A 118 -5.86 1.03 15.17
CA GLY A 118 -6.32 -0.34 14.96
C GLY A 118 -7.21 -0.53 13.73
N ASN A 119 -7.23 0.43 12.81
CA ASN A 119 -8.01 0.34 11.59
C ASN A 119 -7.36 -0.61 10.59
N GLN A 120 -8.17 -1.25 9.74
CA GLN A 120 -7.70 -2.28 8.80
C GLN A 120 -8.12 -1.95 7.36
N ALA A 121 -7.18 -2.01 6.42
CA ALA A 121 -7.45 -1.83 4.99
C ALA A 121 -6.76 -2.91 4.15
N ALA A 122 -7.54 -3.68 3.39
CA ALA A 122 -7.00 -4.68 2.47
C ALA A 122 -7.57 -4.45 1.08
N ILE A 123 -6.73 -3.98 0.16
CA ILE A 123 -7.15 -3.57 -1.18
C ILE A 123 -6.43 -4.40 -2.23
N GLN A 124 -7.17 -5.07 -3.10
CA GLN A 124 -6.64 -5.76 -4.26
C GLN A 124 -7.35 -5.29 -5.54
N GLN A 125 -6.57 -4.97 -6.57
CA GLN A 125 -7.04 -4.65 -7.91
C GLN A 125 -6.31 -5.51 -8.93
N SER A 126 -7.05 -6.16 -9.83
CA SER A 126 -6.50 -6.91 -10.96
C SER A 126 -7.14 -6.46 -12.28
N GLY A 127 -6.35 -6.34 -13.32
CA GLY A 127 -6.82 -5.93 -14.65
C GLY A 127 -6.42 -4.50 -15.00
N ILE A 128 -7.29 -3.82 -15.75
CA ILE A 128 -7.02 -2.50 -16.33
C ILE A 128 -7.98 -1.46 -15.74
N GLY A 129 -7.45 -0.31 -15.32
CA GLY A 129 -8.26 0.88 -15.03
C GLY A 129 -9.12 0.79 -13.78
N ASN A 130 -8.79 -0.06 -12.80
CA ASN A 130 -9.53 -0.09 -11.53
C ASN A 130 -9.23 1.17 -10.72
N ASN A 131 -10.23 1.72 -10.05
CA ASN A 131 -10.06 2.90 -9.20
C ASN A 131 -10.76 2.68 -7.85
N VAL A 132 -10.01 2.87 -6.77
CA VAL A 132 -10.49 2.82 -5.39
C VAL A 132 -10.03 4.08 -4.68
N ALA A 133 -10.99 4.80 -4.11
CA ALA A 133 -10.75 5.86 -3.14
C ALA A 133 -11.42 5.48 -1.82
N PHE A 134 -10.69 5.56 -0.70
CA PHE A 134 -11.26 5.28 0.61
C PHE A 134 -10.70 6.17 1.70
N SER A 135 -11.51 6.39 2.74
CA SER A 135 -11.10 7.06 3.96
C SER A 135 -11.72 6.38 5.16
N GLN A 136 -10.93 6.15 6.19
CA GLN A 136 -11.42 5.66 7.48
C GLN A 136 -10.87 6.50 8.62
N SER A 137 -11.75 6.83 9.58
CA SER A 137 -11.43 7.61 10.76
C SER A 137 -12.02 6.96 12.01
N GLY A 138 -11.24 6.88 13.08
CA GLY A 138 -11.67 6.32 14.36
C GLY A 138 -10.90 5.06 14.74
N GLN A 139 -11.57 4.08 15.35
CA GLN A 139 -10.92 2.90 15.89
C GLN A 139 -11.53 1.61 15.34
N ARG A 140 -10.66 0.65 15.00
CA ARG A 140 -11.05 -0.72 14.63
C ARG A 140 -12.05 -0.81 13.46
N ASN A 141 -12.00 0.16 12.55
CA ASN A 141 -12.71 0.06 11.28
C ASN A 141 -12.03 -0.98 10.38
N MET A 142 -12.79 -1.55 9.44
CA MET A 142 -12.25 -2.48 8.47
C MET A 142 -12.84 -2.21 7.08
N ILE A 143 -11.96 -2.06 6.10
CA ILE A 143 -12.30 -1.98 4.68
C ILE A 143 -11.58 -3.11 3.94
N VAL A 144 -12.33 -3.85 3.14
CA VAL A 144 -11.79 -4.85 2.22
C VAL A 144 -12.36 -4.59 0.84
N VAL A 145 -11.51 -4.42 -0.15
CA VAL A 145 -11.91 -4.19 -1.54
C VAL A 145 -11.16 -5.16 -2.45
N SER A 146 -11.90 -5.82 -3.33
CA SER A 146 -11.36 -6.63 -4.42
C SER A 146 -12.09 -6.25 -5.69
N GLN A 147 -11.35 -5.70 -6.67
CA GLN A 147 -11.86 -5.37 -7.99
C GLN A 147 -11.08 -6.14 -9.04
N SER A 148 -11.79 -6.73 -10.00
CA SER A 148 -11.19 -7.33 -11.17
C SER A 148 -11.91 -6.83 -12.42
N THR A 149 -11.16 -6.24 -13.34
CA THR A 149 -11.61 -5.96 -14.70
C THR A 149 -11.01 -6.98 -15.66
N ASN A 150 -11.70 -7.17 -16.79
CA ASN A 150 -11.21 -7.98 -17.90
C ASN A 150 -10.22 -7.21 -18.76
#